data_AF-A0AAJ2NJX6-F1
#
_entry.id   AF-A0AAJ2NJX6-F1
#
_cell.length_a   1.000
_cell.length_b   1.000
_cell.length_c   1.000
_cell.angle_alpha   90.00
_cell.angle_beta   90.00
_cell.angle_gamma   90.00
#
_symmetry.space_group_name_H-M   'P 1'
#
loop_
_entity.id
_entity.type
_entity.pdbx_description
1 polymer ?
#
loop_
_entity_poly.entity_id
_entity_poly.type
_entity_poly.pdbx_seq_one_letter_code
_entity_poly.pdbx_strand_id
1 'polypeptide(L)'
;MRNLGFSDVFKVARILKKLDVKMDIQPGMTQEQLGGQMMLRAAENLGNAEAEVIEFVASMKGISKEEAEKMSFGDLVDFLEEFKKLPDIQRFFSSVSKLMK
;
A
#
# COMPACT_ATOMS: atom_id res chain seq x y z
N MET A 1 -10.30 7.53 -8.56
CA MET A 1 -9.06 7.65 -7.76
C MET A 1 -8.12 8.69 -8.40
N ARG A 2 -7.37 9.48 -7.61
CA ARG A 2 -6.33 10.39 -8.15
C ARG A 2 -5.09 9.62 -8.63
N ASN A 3 -4.26 10.25 -9.47
CA ASN A 3 -2.96 9.70 -9.84
C ASN A 3 -1.97 9.70 -8.67
N LEU A 4 -0.98 8.80 -8.75
CA LEU A 4 0.14 8.74 -7.82
C LEU A 4 1.06 9.95 -8.02
N GLY A 5 1.37 10.64 -6.92
CA GLY A 5 2.36 11.70 -6.85
C GLY A 5 3.69 11.20 -6.33
N PHE A 6 4.75 12.00 -6.53
CA PHE A 6 6.08 11.68 -6.02
C PHE A 6 6.10 11.50 -4.49
N SER A 7 5.29 12.27 -3.75
CA SER A 7 5.22 12.20 -2.29
C SER A 7 4.62 10.88 -1.79
N ASP A 8 3.78 10.22 -2.60
CA ASP A 8 3.19 8.93 -2.26
C ASP A 8 4.23 7.82 -2.17
N VAL A 9 5.35 7.94 -2.91
CA VAL A 9 6.46 6.99 -2.83
C VAL A 9 7.02 6.97 -1.40
N PHE A 10 7.21 8.14 -0.80
CA PHE A 10 7.70 8.26 0.57
C PHE A 10 6.65 7.86 1.60
N LYS A 11 5.38 8.19 1.36
CA LYS A 11 4.27 7.79 2.25
C LYS A 11 4.16 6.27 2.33
N VAL A 12 4.08 5.60 1.18
CA VAL A 12 3.97 4.13 1.12
C VAL A 12 5.22 3.46 1.66
N ALA A 13 6.42 3.95 1.34
CA ALA A 13 7.65 3.42 1.93
C ALA A 13 7.66 3.53 3.48
N ARG A 14 7.16 4.63 4.03
CA ARG A 14 7.04 4.80 5.50
C ARG A 14 6.00 3.86 6.10
N ILE A 15 4.84 3.71 5.46
CA ILE A 15 3.80 2.75 5.88
C ILE A 15 4.38 1.34 5.93
N LEU A 16 5.01 0.90 4.83
CA LEU A 16 5.57 -0.44 4.75
C LEU A 16 6.72 -0.67 5.75
N LYS A 17 7.54 0.35 6.04
CA LYS A 17 8.54 0.29 7.13
C LYS A 17 7.88 0.16 8.51
N LYS A 18 6.78 0.87 8.78
CA LYS A 18 6.02 0.76 10.03
C LYS A 18 5.34 -0.59 10.22
N LEU A 19 4.93 -1.21 9.11
CA LEU A 19 4.37 -2.56 9.09
C LEU A 19 5.44 -3.66 9.21
N ASP A 20 6.73 -3.31 9.36
CA ASP A 20 7.89 -4.21 9.31
C ASP A 20 7.85 -5.19 8.10
N VAL A 21 7.32 -4.70 6.97
CA VAL A 21 7.26 -5.47 5.73
C VAL A 21 8.66 -5.48 5.13
N LYS A 22 9.47 -6.48 5.47
CA LYS A 22 10.73 -6.72 4.78
C LYS A 22 10.43 -7.39 3.45
N MET A 23 10.79 -6.74 2.36
CA MET A 23 10.77 -7.35 1.04
C MET A 23 12.02 -8.22 0.87
N ASP A 24 11.98 -9.42 1.44
CA ASP A 24 12.99 -10.46 1.15
C ASP A 24 12.70 -11.06 -0.23
N ILE A 25 13.08 -10.31 -1.26
CA ILE A 25 12.95 -10.74 -2.65
C ILE A 25 14.03 -11.80 -2.91
N GLN A 26 13.65 -13.07 -2.85
CA GLN A 26 14.54 -14.17 -3.23
C GLN A 26 14.52 -14.38 -4.75
N PRO A 27 15.66 -14.72 -5.39
CA PRO A 27 15.69 -15.09 -6.80
C PRO A 27 14.73 -16.26 -7.07
N GLY A 28 13.79 -16.09 -8.00
CA GLY A 28 12.80 -17.12 -8.37
C GLY A 28 11.45 -17.04 -7.65
N MET A 29 11.25 -16.08 -6.75
CA MET A 29 9.96 -15.86 -6.10
C MET A 29 8.93 -15.27 -7.08
N THR A 30 7.72 -15.83 -7.14
CA THR A 30 6.66 -15.32 -8.02
C THR A 30 6.04 -14.04 -7.47
N GLN A 31 5.41 -13.25 -8.33
CA GLN A 31 4.71 -12.02 -7.93
C GLN A 31 3.58 -12.29 -6.92
N GLU A 32 2.92 -13.45 -7.03
CA GLU A 32 1.91 -13.91 -6.05
C GLU A 32 2.52 -14.27 -4.70
N GLN A 33 3.67 -14.94 -4.68
CA GLN A 33 4.37 -15.27 -3.43
C GLN A 33 4.87 -14.02 -2.71
N LEU A 34 5.42 -13.07 -3.46
CA LEU A 34 5.85 -11.77 -2.92
C LEU A 34 4.64 -10.99 -2.37
N GLY A 35 3.54 -10.92 -3.14
CA GLY A 35 2.30 -10.27 -2.71
C GLY A 35 1.69 -10.92 -1.46
N GLY A 36 1.68 -12.25 -1.38
CA GLY A 36 1.17 -12.99 -0.23
C GLY A 36 1.97 -12.74 1.05
N GLN A 37 3.30 -12.74 0.99
CA GLN A 37 4.14 -12.41 2.15
C GLN A 37 3.95 -10.97 2.61
N MET A 38 3.83 -10.02 1.66
CA MET A 38 3.56 -8.62 2.00
C MET A 38 2.20 -8.47 2.68
N MET A 39 1.15 -9.15 2.19
CA MET A 39 -0.16 -9.13 2.82
C MET A 39 -0.15 -9.75 4.23
N LEU A 40 0.54 -10.87 4.43
CA LEU A 40 0.60 -11.55 5.73
C LEU A 40 1.26 -10.67 6.79
N ARG A 41 2.43 -10.08 6.46
CA ARG A 41 3.14 -9.18 7.38
C ARG A 41 2.42 -7.85 7.59
N ALA A 42 1.79 -7.33 6.54
CA ALA A 42 0.93 -6.17 6.68
C ALA A 42 -0.23 -6.46 7.65
N ALA A 43 -0.85 -7.64 7.58
CA ALA A 43 -1.93 -8.03 8.47
C ALA A 43 -1.48 -8.17 9.93
N GLU A 44 -0.30 -8.75 10.18
CA GLU A 44 0.26 -8.91 11.53
C GLU A 44 0.54 -7.56 12.23
N ASN A 45 0.90 -6.54 11.46
CA ASN A 45 1.28 -5.23 11.97
C ASN A 45 0.30 -4.11 11.58
N LEU A 46 -0.89 -4.45 11.05
CA LEU A 46 -1.78 -3.49 10.40
C LEU A 46 -2.17 -2.34 11.36
N GLY A 47 -2.38 -2.66 12.64
CA GLY A 47 -2.69 -1.68 13.68
C GLY A 47 -1.59 -0.63 13.91
N ASN A 48 -0.33 -0.92 13.57
CA ASN A 48 0.79 0.02 13.74
C ASN A 48 0.82 1.12 12.67
N ALA A 49 0.13 0.91 11.54
CA ALA A 49 0.06 1.86 10.44
C ALA A 49 -1.38 2.15 10.00
N GLU A 50 -2.37 1.76 10.79
CA GLU A 50 -3.79 1.89 10.46
C GLU A 50 -4.13 3.34 10.09
N ALA A 51 -3.72 4.30 10.92
CA ALA A 51 -3.96 5.72 10.68
C ALA A 51 -3.35 6.21 9.36
N GLU A 52 -2.11 5.82 9.04
CA GLU A 52 -1.45 6.22 7.80
C GLU A 52 -2.02 5.53 6.56
N VAL A 53 -2.46 4.27 6.69
CA VAL A 53 -3.14 3.55 5.61
C VAL A 53 -4.47 4.23 5.31
N ILE A 54 -5.26 4.56 6.33
CA ILE A 54 -6.54 5.26 6.18
C ILE A 54 -6.32 6.65 5.58
N GLU A 55 -5.32 7.40 6.04
CA GLU A 55 -4.98 8.71 5.46
C GLU A 55 -4.57 8.59 3.99
N PHE A 56 -3.82 7.55 3.64
CA PHE A 56 -3.45 7.27 2.26
C PHE A 56 -4.67 6.96 1.39
N VAL A 57 -5.55 6.08 1.84
CA VAL A 57 -6.80 5.74 1.14
C VAL A 57 -7.68 6.99 0.97
N ALA A 58 -7.87 7.77 2.04
CA ALA A 58 -8.62 9.02 2.01
C ALA A 58 -8.05 9.98 0.95
N SER A 59 -6.73 10.16 0.97
CA SER A 59 -6.02 11.01 0.00
C SER A 59 -6.16 10.51 -1.44
N MET A 60 -6.11 9.20 -1.68
CA MET A 60 -6.24 8.61 -3.02
C MET A 60 -7.68 8.69 -3.56
N LYS A 61 -8.68 8.54 -2.69
CA LYS A 61 -10.10 8.65 -3.04
C LYS A 61 -10.61 10.11 -3.05
N GLY A 62 -9.86 11.05 -2.47
CA GLY A 62 -10.25 12.45 -2.37
C GLY A 62 -11.37 12.69 -1.34
N ILE A 63 -11.42 11.87 -0.31
CA ILE A 63 -12.42 11.91 0.78
C ILE A 63 -11.75 12.28 2.11
N SER A 64 -12.54 12.61 3.13
CA SER A 64 -12.03 12.84 4.49
C SER A 64 -11.55 11.55 5.15
N LYS A 65 -10.76 11.69 6.22
CA LYS A 65 -10.28 10.53 6.98
C LYS A 65 -11.44 9.80 7.66
N GLU A 66 -12.41 10.55 8.17
CA GLU A 66 -13.62 10.03 8.83
C GLU A 66 -14.53 9.26 7.86
N GLU A 67 -14.53 9.62 6.57
CA GLU A 67 -15.21 8.86 5.53
C GLU A 67 -14.45 7.57 5.20
N ALA A 68 -13.12 7.61 5.16
CA ALA A 68 -12.30 6.43 4.92
C ALA A 68 -12.38 5.40 6.07
N GLU A 69 -12.47 5.85 7.33
CA GLU A 69 -12.66 4.99 8.52
C GLU A 69 -13.98 4.21 8.49
N LYS A 70 -14.99 4.75 7.81
CA LYS A 70 -16.32 4.12 7.67
C LYS A 70 -16.42 3.17 6.48
N MET A 71 -15.37 3.04 5.69
CA MET A 71 -15.35 2.14 4.54
C MET A 71 -15.52 0.69 4.99
N SER A 72 -16.32 -0.06 4.25
CA SER A 72 -16.44 -1.49 4.44
C SER A 72 -15.22 -2.23 3.88
N PHE A 73 -15.09 -3.51 4.24
CA PHE A 73 -14.10 -4.39 3.61
C PHE A 73 -14.29 -4.47 2.09
N GLY A 74 -15.54 -4.43 1.60
CA GLY A 74 -15.82 -4.40 0.15
C GLY A 74 -15.24 -3.16 -0.52
N ASP A 75 -15.41 -1.98 0.10
CA ASP A 75 -14.86 -0.74 -0.42
C ASP A 75 -13.32 -0.74 -0.46
N LEU A 76 -12.68 -1.46 0.48
CA LEU A 76 -11.23 -1.67 0.48
C LEU A 76 -10.79 -2.58 -0.67
N VAL A 77 -11.52 -3.66 -0.94
CA VAL A 77 -11.23 -4.57 -2.07
C VAL A 77 -11.36 -3.81 -3.39
N ASP A 78 -12.44 -3.05 -3.58
CA ASP A 78 -12.65 -2.23 -4.77
C ASP A 78 -11.53 -1.18 -4.93
N PHE A 79 -11.15 -0.53 -3.83
CA PHE A 79 -10.00 0.38 -3.81
C PHE A 79 -8.72 -0.32 -4.31
N LEU A 80 -8.41 -1.52 -3.81
CA LEU A 80 -7.20 -2.25 -4.22
C LEU A 80 -7.23 -2.64 -5.70
N GLU A 81 -8.39 -3.03 -6.22
CA GLU A 81 -8.57 -3.36 -7.64
C GLU A 81 -8.44 -2.14 -8.56
N GLU A 82 -8.92 -0.98 -8.14
CA GLU A 82 -8.67 0.28 -8.84
C GLU A 82 -7.20 0.71 -8.74
N PHE A 83 -6.60 0.58 -7.56
CA PHE A 83 -5.22 0.99 -7.29
C PHE A 83 -4.22 0.24 -8.17
N LYS A 84 -4.42 -1.07 -8.36
CA LYS A 84 -3.59 -1.91 -9.25
C LYS A 84 -3.65 -1.48 -10.72
N LYS A 85 -4.70 -0.78 -11.13
CA LYS A 85 -4.90 -0.33 -12.53
C LYS A 85 -4.32 1.06 -12.80
N LEU A 86 -3.75 1.73 -11.80
CA LEU A 86 -3.15 3.04 -11.98
C LEU A 86 -1.97 2.99 -12.97
N PRO A 87 -1.80 4.03 -13.80
CA PRO A 87 -0.60 4.19 -14.62
C PRO A 87 0.66 4.16 -13.75
N ASP A 88 1.75 3.60 -14.29
CA ASP A 88 3.07 3.54 -13.65
C ASP A 88 3.15 2.78 -12.31
N ILE A 89 2.13 1.99 -11.94
CA ILE A 89 2.09 1.25 -10.66
C ILE A 89 3.33 0.35 -10.44
N GLN A 90 3.85 -0.28 -11.50
CA GLN A 90 5.07 -1.08 -11.41
C GLN A 90 6.31 -0.24 -11.08
N ARG A 91 6.45 0.94 -11.71
CA ARG A 91 7.55 1.87 -11.45
C ARG A 91 7.45 2.48 -10.06
N PHE A 92 6.22 2.76 -9.60
CA PHE A 92 5.93 3.21 -8.26
C PHE A 92 6.44 2.21 -7.21
N PHE A 93 6.02 0.95 -7.28
CA PHE A 93 6.46 -0.07 -6.33
C PHE A 93 7.97 -0.37 -6.42
N SER A 94 8.57 -0.30 -7.61
CA SER A 94 10.03 -0.38 -7.77
C SER A 94 10.75 0.73 -6.99
N SER A 95 10.20 1.95 -7.01
CA SER A 95 10.77 3.10 -6.30
C SER A 95 10.58 2.99 -4.79
N VAL A 96 9.40 2.56 -4.34
CA VAL A 96 9.11 2.25 -2.93
C VAL A 96 10.10 1.20 -2.41
N SER A 97 10.34 0.14 -3.18
CA SER A 97 11.26 -0.93 -2.80
C SER A 97 12.70 -0.45 -2.60
N LYS A 98 13.18 0.46 -3.46
CA LYS A 98 14.52 1.06 -3.30
C LYS A 98 14.66 1.89 -2.02
N LEU A 99 13.59 2.55 -1.56
CA LEU A 99 13.61 3.36 -0.33
C LEU A 99 13.49 2.53 0.95
N MET A 100 13.11 1.26 0.82
CA MET A 100 12.97 0.33 1.94
C MET A 100 14.24 -0.49 2.23
N LYS A 101 15.21 -0.48 1.31
CA LYS A 101 16.58 -0.93 1.59
C LYS A 101 17.28 0.04 2.55
#